data_AF-A0A1X3D9I4-F1
#
_entry.id   AF-A0A1X3D9I4-F1
#
_cell.length_a   1.000
_cell.length_b   1.000
_cell.length_c   1.000
_cell.angle_alpha   90.00
_cell.angle_beta   90.00
_cell.angle_gamma   90.00
#
_symmetry.space_group_name_H-M   'P 1'
#
loop_
_entity.id
_entity.type
_entity.pdbx_description
1 polymer ?
#
loop_
_entity_poly.entity_id
_entity_poly.type
_entity_poly.pdbx_seq_one_letter_code
_entity_poly.pdbx_strand_id
1 'polypeptide(L)'
;MGNRNTLGNSNTLGNWNTLGDDNTLGDDNMLGNSNTLGDCLKFGKRLQMEGVKVLALMCMSNVDGSGRKIQVIVHTDGILIRAGCFKGSLDEFCSKAKRENKTRYAKVVRAAAEALQQDVIEKGITGGWDEVTEKESEND
;
A
#
# COMPACT_ATOMS: atom_id res chain seq x y z
N MET A 1 -18.36 -8.16 -4.14
CA MET A 1 -17.76 -7.27 -5.16
C MET A 1 -16.72 -8.07 -5.90
N GLY A 2 -16.67 -7.92 -7.23
CA GLY A 2 -16.17 -8.93 -8.16
C GLY A 2 -14.74 -9.39 -7.92
N ASN A 3 -14.53 -10.69 -8.10
CA ASN A 3 -13.22 -11.25 -8.34
C ASN A 3 -12.87 -10.98 -9.81
N ARG A 4 -11.61 -10.66 -10.11
CA ARG A 4 -11.08 -10.47 -11.47
C ARG A 4 -11.66 -9.29 -12.26
N ASN A 5 -11.70 -8.08 -11.68
CA ASN A 5 -11.97 -6.89 -12.49
C ASN A 5 -10.66 -6.26 -12.96
N THR A 6 -10.72 -5.66 -14.14
CA THR A 6 -9.69 -4.74 -14.63
C THR A 6 -10.31 -3.35 -14.67
N LEU A 7 -9.78 -2.44 -13.85
CA LEU A 7 -10.07 -1.03 -13.93
C LEU A 7 -8.99 -0.39 -14.80
N GLY A 8 -9.41 0.47 -15.73
CA GLY A 8 -8.49 1.17 -16.63
C GLY A 8 -7.62 2.20 -15.93
N ASN A 9 -7.15 3.19 -16.69
CA ASN A 9 -6.34 4.26 -16.14
C ASN A 9 -7.20 5.37 -15.51
N SER A 10 -6.62 6.14 -14.60
CA SER A 10 -7.18 7.40 -14.06
C SER A 10 -8.53 7.25 -13.34
N ASN A 11 -8.82 6.11 -12.71
CA ASN A 11 -10.03 5.96 -11.90
C ASN A 11 -9.81 6.52 -10.49
N THR A 12 -10.87 7.08 -9.93
CA THR A 12 -10.94 7.45 -8.53
C THR A 12 -12.00 6.61 -7.83
N LEU A 13 -11.55 5.80 -6.88
CA LEU A 13 -12.41 5.06 -5.97
C LEU A 13 -12.45 5.80 -4.64
N GLY A 14 -13.66 5.96 -4.09
CA GLY A 14 -13.86 6.62 -2.80
C GLY A 14 -13.26 5.88 -1.61
N ASN A 15 -13.76 6.20 -0.43
CA ASN A 15 -13.37 5.51 0.81
C ASN A 15 -14.16 4.20 0.96
N TRP A 16 -13.61 3.25 1.71
CA TRP A 16 -14.32 2.04 2.17
C TRP A 16 -14.81 1.08 1.07
N ASN A 17 -14.20 1.09 -0.12
CA ASN A 17 -14.49 0.10 -1.15
C ASN A 17 -13.89 -1.25 -0.81
N THR A 18 -14.47 -2.31 -1.37
CA THR A 18 -13.90 -3.65 -1.35
C THR A 18 -13.55 -4.07 -2.77
N LEU A 19 -12.25 -4.16 -3.05
CA LEU A 19 -11.72 -4.80 -4.24
C LEU A 19 -11.55 -6.28 -3.90
N GLY A 20 -12.21 -7.18 -4.62
CA GLY A 20 -12.09 -8.62 -4.44
C GLY A 20 -10.71 -9.15 -4.87
N ASP A 21 -10.60 -10.44 -5.10
CA ASP A 21 -9.33 -11.04 -5.50
C ASP A 21 -9.05 -10.84 -7.00
N ASP A 22 -7.78 -10.94 -7.39
CA ASP A 22 -7.29 -10.90 -8.78
C ASP A 22 -7.64 -9.61 -9.55
N ASN A 23 -7.76 -8.47 -8.86
CA ASN A 23 -8.04 -7.19 -9.53
C ASN A 23 -6.77 -6.58 -10.14
N THR A 24 -6.93 -5.88 -11.26
CA THR A 24 -5.87 -5.09 -11.88
C THR A 24 -6.33 -3.64 -12.01
N LEU A 25 -5.52 -2.70 -11.53
CA LEU A 25 -5.68 -1.27 -11.73
C LEU A 25 -4.67 -0.81 -12.80
N GLY A 26 -5.10 -0.03 -13.78
CA GLY A 26 -4.19 0.64 -14.71
C GLY A 26 -3.35 1.74 -14.04
N ASP A 27 -2.86 2.67 -14.84
CA ASP A 27 -2.05 3.81 -14.37
C ASP A 27 -2.92 4.92 -13.76
N ASP A 28 -2.33 5.78 -12.92
CA ASP A 28 -2.95 7.02 -12.40
C ASP A 28 -4.22 6.81 -11.55
N ASN A 29 -4.38 5.64 -10.95
CA ASN A 29 -5.54 5.35 -10.11
C ASN A 29 -5.40 5.92 -8.69
N MET A 30 -6.50 6.37 -8.12
CA MET A 30 -6.59 6.84 -6.73
C MET A 30 -7.58 6.00 -5.94
N LEU A 31 -7.14 5.47 -4.81
CA LEU A 31 -7.98 4.82 -3.80
C LEU A 31 -8.08 5.73 -2.58
N GLY A 32 -9.31 6.02 -2.13
CA GLY A 32 -9.53 6.71 -0.86
C GLY A 32 -9.01 5.93 0.37
N ASN A 33 -9.46 6.35 1.53
CA ASN A 33 -9.09 5.73 2.80
C ASN A 33 -9.88 4.44 3.08
N SER A 34 -9.25 3.54 3.82
CA SER A 34 -9.87 2.34 4.39
C SER A 34 -10.42 1.35 3.35
N ASN A 35 -9.82 1.29 2.16
CA ASN A 35 -10.20 0.32 1.14
C ASN A 35 -9.71 -1.09 1.52
N THR A 36 -10.55 -2.09 1.33
CA THR A 36 -10.18 -3.51 1.50
C THR A 36 -9.70 -4.05 0.15
N LEU A 37 -8.50 -4.62 0.17
CA LEU A 37 -7.85 -5.17 -1.02
C LEU A 37 -7.80 -6.69 -0.90
N GLY A 38 -8.41 -7.37 -1.88
CA GLY A 38 -8.31 -8.80 -2.06
C GLY A 38 -6.89 -9.21 -2.46
N ASP A 39 -6.71 -10.52 -2.58
CA ASP A 39 -5.41 -11.09 -2.90
C ASP A 39 -5.08 -10.88 -4.39
N CYS A 40 -3.80 -10.96 -4.73
CA CYS A 40 -3.32 -10.81 -6.12
C CYS A 40 -3.64 -9.46 -6.81
N LEU A 41 -3.90 -8.38 -6.05
CA LEU A 41 -4.05 -7.05 -6.62
C LEU A 41 -2.79 -6.63 -7.39
N LYS A 42 -2.98 -6.22 -8.65
CA LYS A 42 -1.95 -5.58 -9.48
C LYS A 42 -2.34 -4.13 -9.73
N PHE A 43 -1.35 -3.26 -9.84
CA PHE A 43 -1.57 -1.86 -10.18
C PHE A 43 -0.49 -1.36 -11.13
N GLY A 44 -0.85 -0.42 -11.99
CA GLY A 44 0.05 0.30 -12.89
C GLY A 44 0.82 1.40 -12.17
N LYS A 45 1.35 2.33 -12.94
CA LYS A 45 2.12 3.48 -12.43
C LYS A 45 1.20 4.46 -11.68
N ARG A 46 1.79 5.25 -10.78
CA ARG A 46 1.19 6.39 -10.10
C ARG A 46 -0.09 6.07 -9.32
N LEU A 47 -0.12 4.89 -8.70
CA LEU A 47 -1.18 4.55 -7.73
C LEU A 47 -1.06 5.45 -6.49
N GLN A 48 -2.16 6.12 -6.14
CA GLN A 48 -2.31 6.77 -4.85
C GLN A 48 -3.28 5.99 -3.97
N MET A 49 -2.92 5.77 -2.71
CA MET A 49 -3.85 5.21 -1.73
C MET A 49 -3.57 5.75 -0.35
N GLU A 50 -4.59 5.84 0.51
CA GLU A 50 -4.43 6.35 1.88
C GLU A 50 -3.78 7.75 1.94
N GLY A 51 -3.84 8.52 0.85
CA GLY A 51 -3.22 9.85 0.72
C GLY A 51 -1.71 9.84 0.46
N VAL A 52 -1.12 8.69 0.11
CA VAL A 52 0.33 8.58 -0.20
C VAL A 52 0.57 8.09 -1.64
N LYS A 53 1.74 8.45 -2.18
CA LYS A 53 2.24 8.02 -3.49
C LYS A 53 2.87 6.64 -3.40
N VAL A 54 2.17 5.60 -3.87
CA VAL A 54 2.59 4.20 -3.67
C VAL A 54 3.75 3.84 -4.60
N LEU A 55 4.74 3.15 -4.03
CA LEU A 55 5.85 2.51 -4.75
C LEU A 55 5.64 0.99 -4.79
N ALA A 56 5.30 0.41 -3.65
CA ALA A 56 4.98 -1.00 -3.51
C ALA A 56 3.90 -1.22 -2.45
N LEU A 57 3.11 -2.28 -2.64
CA LEU A 57 2.07 -2.69 -1.73
C LEU A 57 2.23 -4.18 -1.44
N MET A 58 2.13 -4.54 -0.17
CA MET A 58 2.06 -5.92 0.28
C MET A 58 0.91 -6.06 1.27
N CYS A 59 0.09 -7.09 1.07
CA CYS A 59 -0.92 -7.48 2.05
C CYS A 59 -0.45 -8.71 2.82
N MET A 60 -0.60 -8.70 4.14
CA MET A 60 -0.33 -9.87 4.97
C MET A 60 -1.57 -10.22 5.77
N SER A 61 -1.91 -11.49 5.85
CA SER A 61 -3.10 -11.98 6.56
C SER A 61 -2.69 -12.87 7.73
N ASN A 62 -3.46 -12.83 8.82
CA ASN A 62 -3.37 -13.75 9.94
C ASN A 62 -1.98 -13.82 10.64
N VAL A 63 -1.24 -12.71 10.67
CA VAL A 63 0.14 -12.65 11.21
C VAL A 63 0.22 -13.01 12.70
N ASP A 64 -0.85 -12.77 13.47
CA ASP A 64 -0.92 -13.02 14.92
C ASP A 64 -2.04 -13.98 15.34
N GLY A 65 -2.66 -14.69 14.39
CA GLY A 65 -3.78 -15.61 14.66
C GLY A 65 -5.17 -14.95 14.73
N SER A 66 -5.27 -13.63 14.56
CA SER A 66 -6.55 -12.91 14.61
C SER A 66 -7.38 -12.94 13.32
N GLY A 67 -6.84 -13.53 12.24
CA GLY A 67 -7.46 -13.46 10.91
C GLY A 67 -7.42 -12.09 10.25
N ARG A 68 -6.85 -11.06 10.89
CA ARG A 68 -6.79 -9.69 10.35
C ARG A 68 -5.83 -9.62 9.16
N LYS A 69 -6.25 -8.91 8.12
CA LYS A 69 -5.40 -8.47 6.99
C LYS A 69 -4.79 -7.10 7.31
N ILE A 70 -3.52 -6.94 6.97
CA ILE A 70 -2.79 -5.67 7.02
C ILE A 70 -2.32 -5.30 5.62
N GLN A 71 -2.21 -4.00 5.37
CA GLN A 71 -1.58 -3.45 4.19
C GLN A 71 -0.30 -2.73 4.61
N VAL A 72 0.80 -3.12 3.99
CA VAL A 72 2.10 -2.49 4.09
C VAL A 72 2.30 -1.71 2.79
N ILE A 73 2.35 -0.39 2.89
CA ILE A 73 2.46 0.51 1.75
C ILE A 73 3.81 1.20 1.84
N VAL A 74 4.72 0.86 0.92
CA VAL A 74 5.95 1.64 0.73
C VAL A 74 5.61 2.79 -0.20
N HIS A 75 5.89 4.01 0.24
CA HIS A 75 5.64 5.24 -0.49
C HIS A 75 6.90 6.10 -0.57
N THR A 76 6.82 7.20 -1.32
CA THR A 76 7.94 8.13 -1.57
C THR A 76 8.65 8.63 -0.31
N ASP A 77 7.96 8.71 0.82
CA ASP A 77 8.48 9.28 2.07
C ASP A 77 8.68 8.24 3.18
N GLY A 78 8.45 6.94 2.90
CA GLY A 78 8.64 5.88 3.88
C GLY A 78 7.63 4.73 3.80
N ILE A 79 7.20 4.25 4.96
CA ILE A 79 6.29 3.11 5.10
C ILE A 79 5.04 3.53 5.87
N LEU A 80 3.87 3.28 5.28
CA LEU A 80 2.57 3.40 5.90
C LEU A 80 1.99 2.01 6.17
N ILE A 81 1.49 1.79 7.38
CA ILE A 81 0.80 0.58 7.80
C ILE A 81 -0.68 0.88 8.00
N ARG A 82 -1.52 0.10 7.32
CA ARG A 82 -2.97 0.08 7.52
C ARG A 82 -3.42 -1.27 8.08
N ALA A 83 -4.02 -1.25 9.26
CA ALA A 83 -4.47 -2.45 9.96
C ALA A 83 -5.77 -2.18 10.75
N GLY A 84 -6.92 -2.50 10.14
CA GLY A 84 -8.24 -2.17 10.72
C GLY A 84 -8.41 -0.66 10.93
N CYS A 85 -8.61 -0.24 12.18
CA CYS A 85 -8.71 1.18 12.56
C CYS A 85 -7.35 1.88 12.68
N PHE A 86 -6.24 1.15 12.57
CA PHE A 86 -4.92 1.76 12.61
C PHE A 86 -4.47 2.22 11.21
N LYS A 87 -3.97 3.45 11.16
CA LYS A 87 -3.25 4.06 10.04
C LYS A 87 -2.09 4.86 10.65
N GLY A 88 -0.86 4.62 10.19
CA GLY A 88 0.31 5.34 10.68
C GLY A 88 1.61 4.73 10.15
N SER A 89 2.73 5.26 10.62
CA SER A 89 4.07 4.77 10.29
C SER A 89 4.35 3.38 10.85
N LEU A 90 5.41 2.74 10.35
CA LEU A 90 5.87 1.45 10.88
C LEU A 90 6.26 1.51 12.36
N ASP A 91 6.86 2.61 12.81
CA ASP A 91 7.28 2.78 14.20
C ASP A 91 6.10 2.97 15.16
N GLU A 92 5.11 3.77 14.76
CA GLU A 92 3.86 3.94 15.51
C GLU A 92 3.10 2.62 15.62
N PHE A 93 3.02 1.87 14.51
CA PHE A 93 2.40 0.55 14.49
C PHE A 93 3.07 -0.40 15.47
N CYS A 94 4.41 -0.49 15.40
CA CYS A 94 5.20 -1.37 16.27
C CYS A 94 5.03 -0.99 17.75
N SER A 95 5.02 0.31 18.06
CA SER A 95 4.85 0.82 19.42
C SER A 95 3.47 0.47 19.97
N LYS A 96 2.42 0.66 19.16
CA LYS A 96 1.05 0.28 19.54
C LYS A 96 0.91 -1.23 19.73
N ALA A 97 1.44 -2.04 18.80
CA ALA A 97 1.37 -3.49 18.89
C ALA A 97 2.10 -4.04 20.13
N LYS A 98 3.26 -3.49 20.49
CA LYS A 98 3.98 -3.85 21.72
C LYS A 98 3.18 -3.51 22.98
N ARG A 99 2.52 -2.34 23.02
CA ARG A 99 1.65 -1.94 24.14
C ARG A 99 0.45 -2.88 24.33
N GLU A 100 -0.06 -3.46 23.25
CA GLU A 100 -1.12 -4.48 23.26
C GLU A 100 -0.60 -5.91 23.50
N ASN A 101 0.67 -6.08 23.88
CA ASN A 101 1.35 -7.38 24.07
C ASN A 101 1.37 -8.27 22.80
N LYS A 102 1.27 -7.67 21.61
CA LYS A 102 1.31 -8.34 20.30
C LYS A 102 2.74 -8.35 19.74
N THR A 103 3.68 -8.91 20.50
CA THR A 103 5.11 -8.86 20.18
C THR A 103 5.46 -9.58 18.87
N ARG A 104 4.84 -10.75 18.60
CA ARG A 104 5.00 -11.47 17.33
C ARG A 104 4.55 -10.61 16.15
N TYR A 105 3.40 -9.96 16.30
CA TYR A 105 2.80 -9.10 15.29
C TYR A 105 3.74 -7.94 14.93
N ALA A 106 4.27 -7.22 15.93
CA ALA A 106 5.20 -6.13 15.70
C ALA A 106 6.48 -6.58 14.98
N LYS A 107 7.07 -7.70 15.41
CA LYS A 107 8.34 -8.21 14.84
C LYS A 107 8.19 -8.66 13.38
N VAL A 108 7.16 -9.46 13.09
CA VAL A 108 6.96 -10.00 11.75
C VAL A 108 6.61 -8.91 10.75
N VAL A 109 5.72 -7.99 11.12
CA VAL A 109 5.33 -6.88 10.24
C VAL A 109 6.51 -5.96 9.97
N ARG A 110 7.33 -5.65 10.99
CA ARG A 110 8.54 -4.87 10.81
C ARG A 110 9.52 -5.51 9.83
N ALA A 111 9.87 -6.77 10.07
CA ALA A 111 10.82 -7.47 9.20
C ALA A 111 10.34 -7.51 7.73
N ALA A 112 9.05 -7.80 7.52
CA ALA A 112 8.48 -7.85 6.18
C ALA A 112 8.43 -6.46 5.51
N ALA A 113 8.08 -5.42 6.26
CA ALA A 113 8.00 -4.05 5.73
C ALA A 113 9.38 -3.47 5.39
N GLU A 114 10.37 -3.68 6.26
CA GLU A 114 11.76 -3.27 6.02
C GLU A 114 12.34 -4.04 4.82
N ALA A 115 12.08 -5.35 4.71
CA ALA A 115 12.51 -6.14 3.55
C ALA A 115 11.89 -5.66 2.23
N LEU A 116 10.59 -5.31 2.24
CA LEU A 116 9.92 -4.76 1.05
C LEU A 116 10.49 -3.39 0.66
N GLN A 117 10.75 -2.53 1.64
CA GLN A 117 11.36 -1.22 1.38
C GLN A 117 12.77 -1.37 0.81
N GLN A 118 13.56 -2.30 1.34
CA GLN A 118 14.89 -2.59 0.82
C GLN A 118 14.83 -3.09 -0.63
N ASP A 119 13.90 -3.99 -0.97
CA ASP A 119 13.69 -4.46 -2.35
C ASP A 119 13.30 -3.31 -3.30
N VAL A 120 12.45 -2.38 -2.84
CA VAL A 120 12.06 -1.17 -3.57
C VAL A 120 13.28 -0.30 -3.88
N ILE A 121 14.16 -0.10 -2.90
CA ILE A 121 15.39 0.70 -3.06
C ILE A 121 16.36 0.01 -4.01
N GLU A 122 16.61 -1.29 -3.82
CA GLU A 122 17.56 -2.08 -4.63
C GLU A 122 17.17 -2.15 -6.10
N LYS A 123 15.86 -2.25 -6.39
CA LYS A 123 15.34 -2.27 -7.75
C LYS A 123 15.07 -0.87 -8.34
N GLY A 124 15.23 0.18 -7.54
CA GLY A 124 14.92 1.55 -7.97
C GLY A 124 13.45 1.75 -8.35
N ILE A 125 12.51 1.13 -7.61
CA ILE A 125 11.09 1.24 -7.92
C ILE A 125 10.60 2.66 -7.58
N THR A 126 10.25 3.43 -8.60
CA THR A 126 9.79 4.82 -8.46
C THR A 126 8.27 4.95 -8.44
N GLY A 127 7.54 3.86 -8.73
CA GLY A 127 6.10 3.91 -8.96
C GLY A 127 5.69 4.79 -10.16
N GLY A 128 6.63 5.19 -11.03
CA GLY A 128 6.38 6.13 -12.13
C GLY A 128 6.15 7.58 -11.69
N TRP A 129 6.56 7.93 -10.47
CA TRP A 129 6.46 9.30 -9.92
C TRP A 129 7.60 10.22 -10.38
N ASP A 130 8.68 9.66 -10.90
CA ASP A 130 9.84 10.33 -11.49
C ASP A 130 9.59 10.85 -12.91
N GLU A 131 8.66 10.23 -13.66
CA GLU A 131 8.30 10.64 -15.03
C GLU A 131 7.56 12.00 -15.10
N VAL A 132 7.11 12.54 -13.97
CA VAL A 132 6.34 13.79 -13.91
C VAL A 132 7.25 15.02 -13.87
N THR A 133 8.49 14.86 -13.40
CA THR A 133 9.43 16.00 -13.25
C THR A 133 9.97 16.54 -14.57
N GLU A 134 9.86 15.82 -15.69
CA GLU A 134 10.40 16.27 -16.99
C GLU A 134 9.43 17.15 -17.80
N LYS A 135 8.13 17.22 -17.44
CA LYS A 135 7.15 18.01 -18.23
C LYS A 135 6.93 19.45 -17.75
N GLU A 136 7.57 19.87 -16.67
CA GLU A 136 7.44 21.25 -16.15
C GLU A 136 8.57 22.19 -16.62
N SER A 137 9.52 21.73 -17.45
CA SER A 137 10.62 22.57 -17.98
C SER A 137 10.48 22.99 -19.45
N GLU A 138 9.33 22.77 -20.09
CA GLU A 138 9.07 23.13 -21.51
C GLU A 138 7.87 24.10 -21.66
N ASN A 139 7.81 25.12 -20.81
CA ASN A 139 6.95 26.29 -21.04
C ASN A 139 7.61 27.53 -20.40
N ASP A 140 8.70 27.98 -21.04
CA ASP A 140 9.25 29.35 -20.92
C ASP A 140 9.36 29.96 -22.32
#